data_AF-A0A352XHH3-F1
#
_entry.id   AF-A0A352XHH3-F1
#
_cell.length_a   1.000
_cell.length_b   1.000
_cell.length_c   1.000
_cell.angle_alpha   90.00
_cell.angle_beta   90.00
_cell.angle_gamma   90.00
#
_symmetry.space_group_name_H-M   'P 1'
#
loop_
_entity.id
_entity.type
_entity.pdbx_description
1 polymer ?
#
loop_
_entity_poly.entity_id
_entity_poly.type
_entity_poly.pdbx_seq_one_letter_code
_entity_poly.pdbx_strand_id
1 'polypeptide(L)'
;MSKATALLRQAAALYDDPNLPFAQEAKKAWQGGFYSGAGWMELVLSQLRHQPQRPVPKCLQGFGIIKYTLTTIAALPILGFAIATQIYPLIILSIPAFYAVEVQMVFLFPITLDRMANPFRTSQEWTKRAGGTIAAMQIVLVLAAVMLFG
;
A
#
# COMPACT_ATOMS: atom_id res chain seq x y z
N MET A 1 4.83 14.71 -18.23
CA MET A 1 4.19 13.46 -17.78
C MET A 1 4.79 13.09 -16.43
N SER A 2 3.99 12.87 -15.38
CA SER A 2 4.56 12.66 -14.04
C SER A 2 5.23 11.28 -13.94
N LYS A 3 6.27 11.16 -13.09
CA LYS A 3 6.95 9.89 -12.81
C LYS A 3 5.95 8.79 -12.38
N ALA A 4 4.92 9.17 -11.62
CA ALA A 4 3.86 8.26 -11.18
C ALA A 4 3.04 7.71 -12.36
N THR A 5 2.67 8.56 -13.33
CA THR A 5 1.92 8.11 -14.52
C THR A 5 2.75 7.15 -15.38
N ALA A 6 4.06 7.37 -15.49
CA ALA A 6 4.95 6.45 -16.21
C ALA A 6 5.02 5.08 -15.51
N LEU A 7 5.14 5.07 -14.17
CA LEU A 7 5.12 3.84 -13.36
C LEU A 7 3.78 3.10 -13.48
N LEU A 8 2.66 3.82 -13.51
CA LEU A 8 1.34 3.22 -13.71
C LEU A 8 1.21 2.53 -15.07
N ARG A 9 1.69 3.16 -16.16
CA ARG A 9 1.67 2.53 -17.48
C ARG A 9 2.55 1.28 -17.55
N GLN A 10 3.73 1.34 -16.93
CA GLN A 10 4.63 0.19 -16.86
C GLN A 10 4.02 -0.95 -16.04
N ALA A 11 3.36 -0.63 -14.94
CA ALA A 11 2.64 -1.59 -14.11
C ALA A 11 1.47 -2.23 -14.88
N ALA A 12 0.65 -1.43 -15.58
CA ALA A 12 -0.47 -1.93 -16.38
C ALA A 12 0.01 -2.89 -17.49
N ALA A 13 1.07 -2.54 -18.20
CA ALA A 13 1.64 -3.40 -19.24
C ALA A 13 2.09 -4.78 -18.72
N LEU A 14 2.44 -4.87 -17.43
CA LEU A 14 2.88 -6.10 -16.79
C LEU A 14 1.75 -6.86 -16.10
N TYR A 15 0.84 -6.16 -15.42
CA TYR A 15 -0.21 -6.78 -14.60
C TYR A 15 -1.48 -7.11 -15.39
N ASP A 16 -1.73 -6.40 -16.49
CA ASP A 16 -2.89 -6.60 -17.35
C ASP A 16 -2.59 -7.47 -18.58
N ASP A 17 -1.38 -8.06 -18.67
CA ASP A 17 -1.03 -9.01 -19.73
C ASP A 17 -1.96 -10.24 -19.64
N PRO A 18 -2.77 -10.53 -20.68
CA PRO A 18 -3.71 -11.65 -20.67
C PRO A 18 -3.03 -13.02 -20.60
N ASN A 19 -1.73 -13.10 -20.89
CA ASN A 19 -0.95 -14.33 -20.80
C ASN A 19 -0.46 -14.61 -19.36
N LEU A 20 -0.60 -13.65 -18.45
CA LEU A 20 -0.18 -13.78 -17.05
C LEU A 20 -1.40 -13.99 -16.14
N PRO A 21 -1.27 -14.80 -15.07
CA PRO A 21 -2.40 -15.11 -14.18
C PRO A 21 -2.79 -13.96 -13.26
N PHE A 22 -2.07 -12.82 -13.30
CA PHE A 22 -2.18 -11.75 -12.30
C PHE A 22 -3.56 -11.13 -12.22
N ALA A 23 -4.17 -10.78 -13.36
CA ALA A 23 -5.48 -10.14 -13.39
C ALA A 23 -6.60 -11.07 -12.88
N GLN A 24 -6.50 -12.38 -13.15
CA GLN A 24 -7.49 -13.36 -12.69
C GLN A 24 -7.37 -13.61 -11.18
N GLU A 25 -6.14 -13.74 -10.67
CA GLU A 25 -5.90 -13.95 -9.25
C GLU A 25 -6.16 -12.68 -8.42
N ALA A 26 -5.95 -11.48 -8.99
CA ALA A 26 -6.33 -10.22 -8.35
C ALA A 26 -7.83 -10.16 -8.02
N LYS A 27 -8.68 -10.66 -8.93
CA LYS A 27 -10.14 -10.72 -8.72
C LYS A 27 -10.56 -11.68 -7.61
N LYS A 28 -9.72 -12.64 -7.23
CA LYS A 28 -9.96 -13.51 -6.07
C LYS A 28 -9.35 -12.92 -4.79
N ALA A 29 -8.26 -12.17 -4.93
CA ALA A 29 -7.47 -11.62 -3.84
C ALA A 29 -8.26 -10.70 -2.89
N TRP A 30 -9.25 -9.95 -3.40
CA TRP A 30 -10.04 -9.04 -2.57
C TRP A 30 -10.95 -9.77 -1.57
N GLN A 31 -11.31 -11.04 -1.83
CA GLN A 31 -12.26 -11.80 -1.02
C GLN A 31 -11.69 -12.26 0.32
N GLY A 32 -10.37 -12.47 0.41
CA GLY A 32 -9.72 -13.02 1.61
C GLY A 32 -8.92 -12.00 2.41
N GLY A 33 -9.20 -10.70 2.26
CA GLY A 33 -8.54 -9.63 2.99
C GLY A 33 -7.02 -9.53 2.71
N PHE A 34 -6.26 -9.11 3.72
CA PHE A 34 -4.81 -8.87 3.57
C PHE A 34 -4.02 -10.15 3.30
N TYR A 35 -4.43 -11.29 3.85
CA TYR A 35 -3.77 -12.57 3.58
C TYR A 35 -3.89 -12.96 2.10
N SER A 36 -5.06 -12.78 1.49
CA SER A 36 -5.29 -13.12 0.09
C SER A 36 -4.60 -12.11 -0.85
N GLY A 37 -4.64 -10.82 -0.51
CA GLY A 37 -3.81 -9.80 -1.19
C GLY A 37 -2.31 -10.08 -1.12
N ALA A 38 -1.82 -10.58 0.01
CA ALA A 38 -0.44 -11.02 0.14
C ALA A 38 -0.10 -12.25 -0.72
N GLY A 39 -1.04 -13.18 -0.89
CA GLY A 39 -0.89 -14.31 -1.80
C GLY A 39 -0.76 -13.88 -3.26
N TRP A 40 -1.57 -12.91 -3.68
CA TRP A 40 -1.41 -12.29 -5.00
C TRP A 40 -0.06 -11.59 -5.16
N MET A 41 0.37 -10.83 -4.14
CA MET A 41 1.66 -10.16 -4.16
C MET A 41 2.84 -11.15 -4.24
N GLU A 42 2.78 -12.26 -3.50
CA GLU A 42 3.79 -13.31 -3.56
C GLU A 42 3.83 -13.99 -4.94
N LEU A 43 2.68 -14.22 -5.57
CA LEU A 43 2.61 -14.71 -6.95
C LEU A 43 3.31 -13.74 -7.91
N VAL A 44 3.02 -12.44 -7.79
CA VAL A 44 3.66 -11.41 -8.62
C VAL A 44 5.17 -11.35 -8.38
N LEU A 45 5.60 -11.25 -7.13
CA LEU A 45 7.02 -11.11 -6.78
C LEU A 45 7.84 -12.36 -7.16
N SER A 46 7.29 -13.55 -6.98
CA SER A 46 7.95 -14.81 -7.35
C SER A 46 8.16 -14.89 -8.87
N GLN A 47 7.17 -14.50 -9.67
CA GLN A 47 7.29 -14.42 -11.13
C GLN A 47 8.32 -13.38 -11.58
N LEU A 48 8.25 -12.15 -11.04
CA LEU A 48 9.19 -11.07 -11.38
C LEU A 48 10.64 -11.39 -11.01
N ARG A 49 10.85 -12.24 -10.01
CA ARG A 49 12.18 -12.64 -9.52
C ARG A 49 12.63 -14.00 -10.04
N HIS A 50 11.82 -14.67 -10.87
CA HIS A 50 12.05 -16.04 -11.33
C HIS A 50 12.34 -17.02 -10.19
N GLN A 51 11.56 -16.93 -9.10
CA GLN A 51 11.67 -17.78 -7.92
C GLN A 51 10.42 -18.63 -7.73
N PRO A 52 10.50 -19.79 -7.06
CA PRO A 52 9.32 -20.55 -6.68
C PRO A 52 8.47 -19.76 -5.68
N GLN A 53 7.15 -19.83 -5.84
CA GLN A 53 6.20 -19.22 -4.92
C GLN A 53 6.35 -19.83 -3.52
N ARG A 54 6.41 -19.00 -2.49
CA ARG A 54 6.53 -19.44 -1.10
C ARG A 54 5.18 -19.36 -0.38
N PRO A 55 5.00 -20.14 0.70
CA PRO A 55 3.84 -19.99 1.57
C PRO A 55 3.78 -18.58 2.16
N VAL A 56 2.60 -17.96 2.10
CA VAL A 56 2.35 -16.62 2.63
C VAL A 56 2.36 -16.66 4.17
N PRO A 57 3.09 -15.75 4.86
CA PRO A 57 3.03 -15.63 6.31
C PRO A 57 1.63 -15.25 6.81
N LYS A 58 1.09 -16.01 7.78
CA LYS A 58 -0.21 -15.70 8.42
C LYS A 58 -0.22 -14.35 9.16
N CYS A 59 0.94 -13.87 9.61
CA CYS A 59 1.06 -12.59 10.31
C CYS A 59 0.72 -11.37 9.45
N LEU A 60 0.68 -11.51 8.12
CA LEU A 60 0.33 -10.42 7.20
C LEU A 60 -1.09 -9.90 7.39
N GLN A 61 -2.02 -10.75 7.82
CA GLN A 61 -3.36 -10.28 8.21
C GLN A 61 -3.30 -9.33 9.40
N GLY A 62 -2.54 -9.70 10.44
CA GLY A 62 -2.33 -8.86 11.61
C GLY A 62 -1.61 -7.55 11.27
N PHE A 63 -0.59 -7.60 10.41
CA PHE A 63 0.11 -6.40 9.95
C PHE A 63 -0.77 -5.46 9.13
N GLY A 64 -1.65 -6.00 8.29
CA GLY A 64 -2.66 -5.20 7.61
C GLY A 64 -3.58 -4.48 8.60
N ILE A 65 -4.11 -5.19 9.59
CA ILE A 65 -4.95 -4.59 10.64
C ILE A 65 -4.18 -3.49 11.38
N ILE A 66 -2.98 -3.78 11.88
CA ILE A 66 -2.15 -2.80 12.59
C ILE A 66 -1.91 -1.55 11.73
N LYS A 67 -1.55 -1.73 10.46
CA LYS A 67 -1.30 -0.63 9.53
C LYS A 67 -2.51 0.30 9.45
N TYR A 68 -3.69 -0.25 9.17
CA TYR A 68 -4.90 0.56 9.01
C TYR A 68 -5.46 1.11 10.32
N THR A 69 -5.23 0.43 11.44
CA THR A 69 -5.54 0.98 12.77
C THR A 69 -4.69 2.22 13.05
N LEU A 70 -3.37 2.16 12.81
CA LEU A 70 -2.46 3.29 13.05
C LEU A 70 -2.79 4.50 12.14
N THR A 71 -3.06 4.26 10.87
CA THR A 71 -3.41 5.35 9.94
C THR A 71 -4.76 5.99 10.28
N THR A 72 -5.72 5.18 10.72
CA THR A 72 -7.04 5.67 11.19
C THR A 72 -6.88 6.49 12.47
N ILE A 73 -6.11 6.02 13.45
CA ILE A 73 -5.82 6.77 14.69
C ILE A 73 -5.15 8.11 14.36
N ALA A 74 -4.29 8.19 13.35
CA ALA A 74 -3.67 9.46 12.94
C ALA A 74 -4.67 10.44 12.30
N ALA A 75 -5.68 9.94 11.58
CA ALA A 75 -6.68 10.77 10.90
C ALA A 75 -7.82 11.23 11.82
N LEU A 76 -8.20 10.41 12.81
CA LEU A 76 -9.35 10.63 13.69
C LEU A 76 -9.30 11.94 14.49
N PRO A 77 -8.17 12.39 15.07
CA PRO A 77 -8.11 13.65 15.82
C PRO A 77 -8.48 14.86 14.96
N ILE A 78 -8.06 14.88 13.69
CA ILE A 78 -8.39 15.96 12.75
C ILE A 78 -9.89 15.94 12.46
N LEU A 79 -10.45 14.76 12.22
CA LEU A 79 -11.89 14.59 12.00
C LEU A 79 -12.70 15.03 13.23
N GLY A 80 -12.32 14.58 14.42
CA GLY A 80 -12.97 14.94 15.68
C GLY A 80 -12.91 16.44 15.94
N PHE A 81 -11.76 17.07 15.69
CA PHE A 81 -11.60 18.52 15.81
C PHE A 81 -12.47 19.29 14.81
N ALA A 82 -12.51 18.86 13.55
CA ALA A 82 -13.35 19.47 12.52
C ALA A 82 -14.84 19.41 12.88
N ILE A 83 -15.30 18.29 13.42
CA ILE A 83 -16.69 18.10 13.88
C ILE A 83 -16.97 18.98 15.11
N ALA A 84 -16.08 18.96 16.11
CA ALA A 84 -16.26 19.72 17.35
C ALA A 84 -16.29 21.24 17.14
N THR A 85 -15.54 21.74 16.16
CA THR A 85 -15.47 23.17 15.80
C THR A 85 -16.41 23.56 14.66
N GLN A 86 -17.12 22.61 14.06
CA GLN A 86 -17.93 22.77 12.84
C GLN A 86 -17.17 23.32 11.61
N ILE A 87 -15.84 23.25 11.62
CA ILE A 87 -15.00 23.64 10.48
C ILE A 87 -14.80 22.43 9.56
N TYR A 88 -15.87 22.04 8.86
CA TYR A 88 -15.88 20.87 7.97
C TYR A 88 -14.78 20.84 6.90
N PRO A 89 -14.30 21.98 6.34
CA PRO A 89 -13.17 21.94 5.42
C PRO A 89 -11.91 21.28 5.99
N LEU A 90 -11.71 21.27 7.31
CA LEU A 90 -10.56 20.60 7.95
C LEU A 90 -10.58 19.08 7.78
N ILE A 91 -11.73 18.48 7.46
CA ILE A 91 -11.82 17.03 7.17
C ILE A 91 -10.85 16.65 6.05
N ILE A 92 -10.59 17.53 5.09
CA ILE A 92 -9.65 17.24 3.99
C ILE A 92 -8.23 16.98 4.48
N LEU A 93 -7.84 17.53 5.64
CA LEU A 93 -6.53 17.31 6.26
C LEU A 93 -6.39 15.91 6.89
N SER A 94 -7.48 15.18 7.08
CA SER A 94 -7.44 13.79 7.53
C SER A 94 -6.79 12.88 6.48
N ILE A 95 -6.93 13.21 5.19
CA ILE A 95 -6.34 12.47 4.07
C ILE A 95 -4.79 12.49 4.13
N PRO A 96 -4.10 13.65 4.11
CA PRO A 96 -2.66 13.67 4.20
C PRO A 96 -2.14 13.10 5.53
N ALA A 97 -2.87 13.26 6.64
CA ALA A 97 -2.49 12.65 7.92
C ALA A 97 -2.53 11.12 7.87
N PHE A 98 -3.58 10.55 7.28
CA PHE A 98 -3.68 9.12 7.02
C PHE A 98 -2.50 8.64 6.18
N TYR A 99 -2.24 9.31 5.06
CA TYR A 99 -1.19 8.89 4.13
C TYR A 99 0.22 9.09 4.69
N ALA A 100 0.46 10.11 5.53
CA ALA A 100 1.76 10.33 6.14
C ALA A 100 2.22 9.13 7.00
N VAL A 101 1.28 8.48 7.67
CA VAL A 101 1.53 7.25 8.44
C VAL A 101 1.53 6.02 7.53
N GLU A 102 0.61 5.96 6.56
CA GLU A 102 0.47 4.83 5.64
C GLU A 102 1.76 4.57 4.86
N VAL A 103 2.40 5.63 4.34
CA VAL A 103 3.61 5.51 3.54
C VAL A 103 4.83 5.03 4.32
N GLN A 104 4.84 5.14 5.65
CA GLN A 104 5.90 4.55 6.47
C GLN A 104 5.86 3.02 6.45
N MET A 105 4.70 2.47 6.13
CA MET A 105 4.40 1.03 6.11
C MET A 105 4.09 0.52 4.70
N VAL A 106 4.37 1.30 3.65
CA VAL A 106 4.07 0.92 2.27
C VAL A 106 4.83 -0.35 1.86
N PHE A 107 6.06 -0.53 2.36
CA PHE A 107 6.90 -1.70 2.08
C PHE A 107 6.72 -2.84 3.07
N LEU A 108 5.82 -2.72 4.05
CA LEU A 108 5.68 -3.70 5.12
C LEU A 108 5.37 -5.11 4.61
N PHE A 109 4.45 -5.23 3.65
CA PHE A 109 4.07 -6.50 3.02
C PHE A 109 5.22 -7.16 2.25
N PRO A 110 5.85 -6.51 1.25
CA PRO A 110 6.94 -7.14 0.50
C PRO A 110 8.13 -7.52 1.38
N ILE A 111 8.49 -6.68 2.37
CA ILE A 111 9.57 -6.98 3.33
C ILE A 111 9.24 -8.23 4.16
N THR A 112 7.98 -8.39 4.55
CA THR A 112 7.54 -9.56 5.33
C THR A 112 7.51 -10.83 4.47
N LEU A 113 7.12 -10.72 3.19
CA LEU A 113 7.22 -11.83 2.21
C LEU A 113 8.69 -12.25 2.00
N ASP A 114 9.61 -11.27 2.01
CA ASP A 114 11.05 -11.48 1.92
C ASP A 114 11.68 -12.05 3.20
N ARG A 115 10.87 -12.32 4.24
CA ARG A 115 11.29 -12.90 5.53
C ARG A 115 12.37 -12.08 6.22
N MET A 116 12.42 -10.77 5.96
CA MET A 116 13.36 -9.89 6.63
C MET A 116 12.96 -9.69 8.09
N ALA A 117 13.97 -9.59 8.97
CA ALA A 117 13.75 -9.23 10.36
C ALA A 117 13.26 -7.77 10.48
N ASN A 118 12.51 -7.48 11.56
CA ASN A 118 12.06 -6.14 11.93
C ASN A 118 11.33 -5.37 10.80
N PRO A 119 10.21 -5.91 10.27
CA PRO A 119 9.64 -5.45 9.00
C PRO A 119 9.16 -3.98 9.03
N PHE A 120 8.70 -3.48 10.18
CA PHE A 120 8.30 -2.08 10.35
C PHE A 120 9.47 -1.10 10.20
N ARG A 121 10.59 -1.38 10.88
CA ARG A 121 11.78 -0.53 10.81
C ARG A 121 12.37 -0.55 9.41
N THR A 122 12.49 -1.74 8.83
CA THR A 122 13.00 -1.91 7.47
C THR A 122 12.10 -1.17 6.47
N SER A 123 10.77 -1.20 6.63
CA SER A 123 9.85 -0.42 5.78
C SER A 123 10.14 1.07 5.84
N GLN A 124 10.32 1.62 7.04
CA GLN A 124 10.66 3.04 7.21
C GLN A 124 12.00 3.40 6.57
N GLU A 125 13.00 2.53 6.69
CA GLU A 125 14.31 2.72 6.05
C GLU A 125 14.19 2.74 4.52
N TRP A 126 13.35 1.87 3.94
CA TRP A 126 13.04 1.89 2.50
C TRP A 126 12.27 3.14 2.09
N THR A 127 11.30 3.61 2.88
CA THR A 127 10.60 4.88 2.62
C THR A 127 11.57 6.06 2.62
N LYS A 128 12.54 6.09 3.55
CA LYS A 128 13.61 7.11 3.54
C LYS A 128 14.46 7.03 2.28
N ARG A 129 14.88 5.83 1.86
CA ARG A 129 15.64 5.62 0.61
C ARG A 129 14.86 5.99 -0.65
N ALA A 130 13.54 5.87 -0.63
CA ALA A 130 12.65 6.27 -1.71
C ALA A 130 12.45 7.79 -1.85
N GLY A 131 13.12 8.61 -1.02
CA GLY A 131 12.99 10.07 -1.01
C GLY A 131 12.23 10.62 0.20
N GLY A 132 11.91 9.77 1.17
CA GLY A 132 11.22 10.15 2.40
C GLY A 132 9.70 10.23 2.26
N THR A 133 9.05 10.61 3.37
CA THR A 133 7.58 10.63 3.51
C THR A 133 6.89 11.46 2.43
N ILE A 134 7.38 12.68 2.17
CA ILE A 134 6.73 13.60 1.24
C ILE A 134 6.80 13.08 -0.20
N ALA A 135 7.97 12.57 -0.63
CA ALA A 135 8.13 12.01 -1.96
C ALA A 135 7.27 10.75 -2.16
N ALA A 136 7.21 9.88 -1.13
CA ALA A 136 6.34 8.70 -1.15
C ALA A 136 4.86 9.09 -1.23
N MET A 137 4.41 10.07 -0.43
CA MET A 137 3.04 10.57 -0.45
C MET A 137 2.64 11.14 -1.81
N GLN A 138 3.53 11.89 -2.48
CA GLN A 138 3.25 12.41 -3.83
C GLN A 138 2.91 11.30 -4.82
N ILE A 139 3.62 10.17 -4.76
CA ILE A 139 3.35 9.03 -5.62
C ILE A 139 2.04 8.35 -5.18
N VAL A 140 1.92 8.01 -3.88
CA VAL A 140 0.78 7.25 -3.36
C VAL A 140 -0.54 8.01 -3.51
N LEU A 141 -0.57 9.33 -3.33
CA LEU A 141 -1.78 10.13 -3.54
C LEU A 141 -2.22 10.12 -5.00
N VAL A 142 -1.28 10.16 -5.95
CA VAL A 142 -1.61 10.01 -7.39
C VAL A 142 -2.14 8.61 -7.67
N LEU A 143 -1.53 7.57 -7.11
CA LEU A 143 -2.02 6.20 -7.25
C LEU A 143 -3.44 6.05 -6.68
N ALA A 144 -3.70 6.60 -5.50
CA ALA A 144 -5.00 6.58 -4.86
C ALA A 144 -6.05 7.33 -5.70
N ALA A 145 -5.71 8.48 -6.27
CA ALA A 145 -6.60 9.21 -7.16
C ALA A 145 -6.97 8.38 -8.40
N VAL A 146 -5.99 7.75 -9.06
CA VAL A 146 -6.24 6.88 -10.22
C VAL A 146 -7.09 5.67 -9.84
N MET A 147 -6.85 5.05 -8.67
CA MET A 147 -7.67 3.92 -8.20
C MET A 147 -9.13 4.32 -7.91
N LEU A 148 -9.36 5.56 -7.46
CA LEU A 148 -10.70 6.06 -7.13
C LEU A 148 -11.48 6.57 -8.36
N PHE A 149 -10.80 7.16 -9.34
CA PHE A 149 -11.43 7.85 -10.46
C PHE A 149 -11.27 7.15 -11.82
N GLY A 150 -10.45 6.10 -11.93
CA GLY A 150 -10.10 5.44 -13.19
C GLY A 150 -9.07 6.22 -14.00
#